data_AF-A0A0G1JAM4-F1
#
_entry.id   AF-A0A0G1JAM4-F1
#
_cell.length_a   1.000
_cell.length_b   1.000
_cell.length_c   1.000
_cell.angle_alpha   90.00
_cell.angle_beta   90.00
_cell.angle_gamma   90.00
#
_symmetry.space_group_name_H-M   'P 1'
#
loop_
_entity.id
_entity.type
_entity.pdbx_description
1 polymer ?
#
loop_
_entity_poly.entity_id
_entity_poly.type
_entity_poly.pdbx_seq_one_letter_code
_entity_poly.pdbx_strand_id
1 'polypeptide(L)' 'MDLSKERFEKVILRLIELGEDKEELEFWRSIFDKLSETKKEKLISNLEKEKETLEKKD' A
#
# COMPACT_ATOMS: atom_id res chain seq x y z
N MET A 1 9.92 -13.97 8.23
CA MET A 1 9.81 -12.71 7.46
C MET A 1 8.37 -12.66 6.97
N ASP A 2 7.60 -11.63 7.32
CA ASP A 2 6.21 -11.51 6.86
C ASP A 2 6.21 -10.94 5.43
N LEU A 3 6.01 -11.83 4.46
CA LEU A 3 6.03 -11.49 3.03
C LEU A 3 4.92 -10.49 2.66
N SER A 4 3.78 -10.51 3.36
CA SER A 4 2.67 -9.57 3.15
C SER A 4 3.07 -8.14 3.53
N LYS A 5 3.78 -8.00 4.66
CA LYS A 5 4.25 -6.71 5.17
C LYS A 5 5.33 -6.11 4.27
N GLU A 6 6.27 -6.92 3.80
CA GLU A 6 7.29 -6.43 2.85
C GLU A 6 6.67 -5.93 1.54
N ARG A 7 5.70 -6.69 1.00
CA ARG A 7 4.95 -6.29 -0.20
C ARG A 7 4.18 -4.99 0.03
N PHE A 8 3.46 -4.89 1.14
CA PHE A 8 2.73 -3.69 1.53
C PHE A 8 3.64 -2.45 1.62
N GLU A 9 4.78 -2.54 2.31
CA GLU A 9 5.74 -1.44 2.47
C GLU A 9 6.28 -0.95 1.12
N LYS A 10 6.57 -1.86 0.19
CA LYS A 10 7.02 -1.48 -1.18
C LYS A 10 5.95 -0.68 -1.93
N VAL A 11 4.69 -1.08 -1.80
CA VAL A 11 3.57 -0.39 -2.46
C VAL A 11 3.37 1.00 -1.86
N ILE A 12 3.39 1.12 -0.53
CA ILE A 12 3.27 2.41 0.18
C ILE A 12 4.35 3.39 -0.27
N LEU A 13 5.63 2.98 -0.25
CA LEU A 13 6.73 3.84 -0.67
C LEU A 13 6.56 4.30 -2.11
N ARG A 14 6.15 3.39 -3.01
CA ARG A 14 5.95 3.73 -4.41
C ARG A 14 4.80 4.71 -4.62
N LEU A 15 3.70 4.58 -3.90
CA LEU A 15 2.58 5.52 -3.98
C LEU A 15 2.99 6.92 -3.48
N ILE A 16 3.76 7.01 -2.40
CA ILE A 16 4.32 8.28 -1.91
C ILE A 16 5.22 8.92 -2.98
N GLU A 17 6.07 8.14 -3.67
CA GLU A 17 6.90 8.64 -4.78
C GLU A 17 6.07 9.15 -5.96
N LEU A 18 4.91 8.55 -6.21
CA LEU A 18 3.97 8.95 -7.28
C LEU A 18 3.11 10.17 -6.89
N GLY A 19 3.31 10.74 -5.70
CA GLY A 19 2.65 11.96 -5.25
C GLY A 19 1.31 11.76 -4.54
N GLU A 20 0.97 10.52 -4.17
CA GLU A 20 -0.22 10.22 -3.36
C GLU A 20 -0.12 10.77 -1.93
N ASP A 21 -1.26 10.84 -1.25
CA ASP A 21 -1.36 11.42 0.10
C ASP A 21 -0.55 10.60 1.12
N LYS A 22 0.57 11.18 1.55
CA LYS A 22 1.46 10.59 2.54
C LYS A 22 0.80 10.38 3.90
N GLU A 23 -0.07 11.29 4.35
CA GLU A 23 -0.73 11.15 5.66
C GLU A 23 -1.70 9.97 5.65
N GLU A 24 -2.45 9.81 4.56
CA GLU A 24 -3.32 8.64 4.38
C GLU A 24 -2.52 7.34 4.33
N LEU A 25 -1.42 7.29 3.56
CA LEU A 25 -0.59 6.09 3.43
C LEU A 25 0.10 5.71 4.75
N GLU A 26 0.53 6.69 5.54
CA GLU A 26 1.07 6.44 6.90
C GLU A 26 -0.03 6.00 7.88
N PHE A 27 -1.27 6.48 7.74
CA PHE A 27 -2.40 5.95 8.50
C PHE A 27 -2.61 4.46 8.20
N TRP A 28 -2.66 4.07 6.93
CA TRP A 28 -2.78 2.67 6.52
C TRP A 28 -1.63 1.82 7.06
N ARG A 29 -0.40 2.34 7.02
CA ARG A 29 0.78 1.68 7.59
C ARG A 29 0.66 1.45 9.09
N SER A 30 0.13 2.43 9.84
CA SER A 30 -0.02 2.35 11.29
C SER A 30 -1.04 1.29 11.75
N ILE A 31 -2.01 0.95 10.90
CA ILE A 31 -3.06 -0.02 11.23
C ILE A 31 -2.86 -1.39 10.54
N PHE A 32 -1.92 -1.51 9.61
CA PHE A 32 -1.72 -2.72 8.80
C PHE A 32 -1.55 -4.00 9.64
N ASP A 33 -0.71 -3.96 10.67
CA ASP A 33 -0.46 -5.10 11.56
C ASP A 33 -1.70 -5.50 12.39
N LYS A 34 -2.70 -4.61 12.51
CA LYS A 34 -3.96 -4.84 13.23
C LYS A 34 -5.06 -5.39 12.32
N LEU A 35 -4.85 -5.42 11.00
CA LEU A 35 -5.80 -5.95 10.05
C LEU A 35 -5.77 -7.49 10.07
N SER A 36 -6.92 -8.10 9.78
CA SER A 36 -6.96 -9.54 9.48
C SER A 36 -6.27 -9.81 8.15
N GLU A 37 -5.76 -11.03 7.95
CA GLU A 37 -5.06 -11.43 6.73
C GLU A 37 -5.86 -11.12 5.44
N THR A 38 -7.18 -11.39 5.44
CA THR A 38 -8.04 -11.05 4.31
C THR A 38 -8.13 -9.54 4.04
N LYS A 39 -8.11 -8.72 5.11
CA LYS A 39 -8.11 -7.26 4.97
C LYS A 39 -6.76 -6.73 4.50
N LYS A 40 -5.65 -7.32 4.97
CA LYS A 40 -4.30 -7.01 4.48
C LYS A 40 -4.19 -7.26 2.98
N GLU A 41 -4.55 -8.45 2.52
CA GLU A 41 -4.49 -8.78 1.09
C GLU A 41 -5.40 -7.89 0.23
N LYS A 42 -6.60 -7.57 0.73
CA LYS A 42 -7.50 -6.66 0.02
C LYS A 42 -6.93 -5.24 -0.05
N LEU A 43 -6.34 -4.74 1.02
CA LEU A 43 -5.69 -3.43 1.06
C LEU A 43 -4.51 -3.39 0.07
N ILE A 44 -3.62 -4.37 0.14
CA ILE A 44 -2.47 -4.47 -0.77
C ILE A 44 -2.94 -4.52 -2.22
N SER A 45 -3.94 -5.36 -2.56
CA SER A 45 -4.47 -5.46 -3.92
C SER A 45 -5.07 -4.16 -4.43
N ASN A 46 -5.74 -3.39 -3.56
CA ASN A 46 -6.28 -2.08 -3.93
C ASN A 46 -5.17 -1.08 -4.21
N LEU A 47 -4.20 -0.96 -3.31
CA LEU A 47 -3.07 -0.05 -3.43
C LEU A 47 -2.18 -0.40 -4.64
N GLU A 48 -2.02 -1.69 -4.97
CA GLU A 48 -1.31 -2.11 -6.18
C GLU A 48 -2.02 -1.67 -7.46
N LYS A 49 -3.35 -1.77 -7.52
CA LYS A 49 -4.12 -1.31 -8.68
C LYS A 49 -4.02 0.20 -8.87
N GLU A 50 -4.01 0.94 -7.77
CA GLU A 50 -3.82 2.39 -7.77
C GLU A 50 -2.43 2.74 -8.27
N LYS A 51 -1.39 2.09 -7.72
CA LYS A 51 0.00 2.21 -8.17
C LYS A 51 0.14 1.96 -9.67
N GLU A 52 -0.43 0.85 -10.17
CA GLU A 52 -0.42 0.52 -11.61
C GLU A 52 -1.16 1.56 -12.46
N THR A 53 -2.21 2.18 -11.92
CA THR A 53 -2.97 3.22 -12.63
C THR A 53 -2.17 4.51 -12.73
N LEU A 54 -1.45 4.88 -11.68
CA LEU A 54 -0.58 6.06 -11.63
C LEU A 54 0.67 5.87 -12.51
N GLU A 55 1.31 4.70 -12.46
CA GLU A 55 2.48 4.37 -13.29
C GLU A 55 2.18 4.36 -14.80
N LYS A 56 0.91 4.24 -15.20
CA LYS A 56 0.48 4.33 -16.61
C LYS A 56 0.14 5.77 -17.04
N LYS A 57 0.06 6.71 -16.10
CA LYS A 57 -0.28 8.12 -16.35
C LYS A 57 0.95 9.02 -16.49
N ASP A 58 2.09 8.61 -15.93
CA ASP A 58 3.43 9.20 -16.16
C ASP A 58 4.06 8.68 -17.48
#